data_AF-A0A0X3NQQ2-F1
#
_entry.id   AF-A0A0X3NQQ2-F1
#
_cell.length_a   1.000
_cell.length_b   1.000
_cell.length_c   1.000
_cell.angle_alpha   90.00
_cell.angle_beta   90.00
_cell.angle_gamma   90.00
#
_symmetry.space_group_name_H-M   'P 1'
#
loop_
_entity.id
_entity.type
_entity.pdbx_description
1 polymer ?
#
loop_
_entity_poly.entity_id
_entity_poly.type
_entity_poly.pdbx_seq_one_letter_code
_entity_poly.pdbx_strand_id
1 'polypeptide(L)'
;AFMAHVLRYGYWRQPSAPVIKDLGISYSSSLNLSEHCALIVSKARQTTGFILRNFKTVKIRISLYKMYVRPSLEYCSFLFSLLHASERKKIESVQHFFTKRVFYSDHRNLSYHQRCELTSLDPLWLRRLQKGLFLLFKLLNSRTFNPLTSLRQFV
;
A
#
# COMPACT_ATOMS: atom_id res chain seq x y z
N ALA A 1 32.92 -35.09 -15.19
CA ALA A 1 31.61 -35.43 -15.79
C ALA A 1 30.41 -34.74 -15.13
N PHE A 2 30.43 -34.44 -13.82
CA PHE A 2 29.27 -33.85 -13.10
C PHE A 2 29.01 -32.35 -13.38
N MET A 3 30.05 -31.59 -13.71
CA MET A 3 29.94 -30.14 -14.00
C MET A 3 29.33 -29.83 -15.38
N ALA A 4 29.33 -30.78 -16.32
CA ALA A 4 28.80 -30.57 -17.67
C ALA A 4 27.29 -30.83 -17.78
N HIS A 5 26.69 -31.54 -16.82
CA HIS A 5 25.26 -31.88 -16.88
C HIS A 5 24.34 -30.75 -16.37
N VAL A 6 24.88 -29.83 -15.57
CA VAL A 6 24.13 -28.71 -14.96
C VAL A 6 23.88 -27.55 -15.95
N LEU A 7 24.66 -27.44 -17.02
CA LEU A 7 24.52 -26.35 -18.00
C LEU A 7 23.37 -26.52 -19.00
N ARG A 8 22.59 -27.61 -18.91
CA ARG A 8 21.52 -27.93 -19.88
C ARG A 8 20.09 -27.57 -19.40
N TYR A 9 19.93 -27.11 -18.15
CA TYR A 9 18.67 -26.60 -17.63
C TYR A 9 18.87 -25.18 -17.09
N GLY A 10 18.40 -24.18 -17.83
CA GLY A 10 18.56 -22.75 -17.53
C GLY A 10 17.83 -22.27 -16.28
N TYR A 11 18.32 -22.63 -15.09
CA TYR A 11 17.84 -22.10 -13.81
C TYR A 11 18.99 -21.89 -12.83
N TRP A 12 19.87 -20.93 -13.12
CA TRP A 12 20.63 -20.24 -12.06
C TRP A 12 19.68 -19.25 -11.38
N ARG A 13 18.79 -19.73 -10.52
CA ARG A 13 18.11 -18.85 -9.57
C ARG A 13 19.19 -18.46 -8.56
N GLN A 14 19.72 -17.23 -8.65
CA GLN A 14 20.62 -16.70 -7.61
C GLN A 14 19.97 -16.98 -6.24
N PRO A 15 20.74 -17.41 -5.22
CA PRO A 15 20.19 -17.57 -3.87
C PRO A 15 19.54 -16.23 -3.51
N SER A 16 18.22 -16.25 -3.34
CA SER A 16 17.47 -15.05 -3.00
C SER A 16 18.10 -14.47 -1.74
N ALA A 17 18.47 -13.19 -1.79
CA ALA A 17 19.03 -12.50 -0.63
C ALA A 17 18.12 -12.73 0.60
N PRO A 18 18.69 -12.86 1.81
CA PRO A 18 17.90 -13.08 3.01
C PRO A 18 16.87 -11.96 3.17
N VAL A 19 15.60 -12.34 3.28
CA VAL A 19 14.48 -11.40 3.50
C VAL A 19 14.42 -11.11 5.00
N ILE A 20 14.68 -9.86 5.37
CA ILE A 20 14.60 -9.37 6.74
C ILE A 20 13.17 -8.91 6.98
N LYS A 21 12.59 -9.29 8.12
CA LYS A 21 11.30 -8.80 8.58
C LYS A 21 11.49 -7.97 9.82
N ASP A 22 11.08 -6.70 9.76
CA ASP A 22 11.12 -5.79 10.91
C ASP A 22 9.87 -4.91 10.92
N LEU A 23 9.28 -4.72 12.12
CA LEU A 23 8.05 -3.94 12.35
C LEU A 23 6.88 -4.26 11.38
N GLY A 24 6.82 -5.51 10.89
CA GLY A 24 5.79 -5.94 9.94
C GLY A 24 6.08 -5.61 8.47
N ILE A 25 7.29 -5.14 8.16
CA ILE A 25 7.81 -4.86 6.81
C ILE A 25 8.83 -5.92 6.45
N SER A 26 8.75 -6.42 5.20
CA SER A 26 9.75 -7.35 4.67
C SER A 26 10.62 -6.63 3.63
N TYR A 27 11.94 -6.77 3.69
CA TYR A 27 12.84 -6.19 2.69
C TYR A 27 14.09 -7.06 2.49
N SER A 28 14.70 -6.95 1.31
CA SER A 28 16.00 -7.60 1.04
C SER A 28 17.16 -6.83 1.68
N SER A 29 18.35 -7.43 1.71
CA SER A 29 19.59 -6.74 2.08
C SER A 29 19.88 -5.48 1.24
N SER A 30 19.35 -5.41 0.01
CA SER A 30 19.42 -4.24 -0.88
C SER A 30 18.27 -3.24 -0.68
N LEU A 31 17.52 -3.34 0.42
CA LEU A 31 16.35 -2.51 0.74
C LEU A 31 15.21 -2.60 -0.30
N ASN A 32 15.16 -3.72 -1.05
CA ASN A 32 14.10 -3.94 -2.02
C ASN A 32 12.79 -4.31 -1.31
N LEU A 33 11.76 -3.51 -1.54
CA LEU A 33 10.42 -3.66 -0.96
C LEU A 33 9.40 -4.26 -1.94
N SER A 34 9.83 -4.71 -3.12
CA SER A 34 8.96 -5.21 -4.18
C SER A 34 8.06 -6.36 -3.73
N GLU A 35 8.66 -7.37 -3.08
CA GLU A 35 7.94 -8.54 -2.59
C GLU A 35 6.92 -8.14 -1.51
N HIS A 36 7.33 -7.28 -0.58
CA HIS A 36 6.44 -6.77 0.46
C HIS A 36 5.28 -5.94 -0.11
N CYS A 37 5.54 -5.10 -1.10
CA CYS A 37 4.51 -4.37 -1.83
C CYS A 37 3.52 -5.35 -2.49
N ALA A 38 3.99 -6.42 -3.12
CA ALA A 38 3.12 -7.43 -3.72
C ALA A 38 2.22 -8.12 -2.67
N LEU A 39 2.78 -8.45 -1.50
CA LEU A 39 2.05 -9.03 -0.38
C LEU A 39 0.97 -8.08 0.17
N ILE A 40 1.31 -6.81 0.41
CA ILE A 40 0.35 -5.79 0.87
C ILE A 40 -0.78 -5.63 -0.16
N VAL A 41 -0.44 -5.46 -1.45
CA VAL A 41 -1.43 -5.28 -2.51
C VAL A 41 -2.35 -6.49 -2.61
N SER A 42 -1.82 -7.70 -2.53
CA SER A 42 -2.61 -8.93 -2.52
C SER A 42 -3.59 -8.96 -1.35
N LYS A 43 -3.10 -8.75 -0.12
CA LYS A 43 -3.93 -8.76 1.09
C LYS A 43 -5.02 -7.68 1.03
N ALA A 44 -4.65 -6.46 0.64
CA ALA A 44 -5.58 -5.34 0.52
C ALA A 44 -6.64 -5.59 -0.55
N ARG A 45 -6.30 -6.21 -1.70
CA ARG A 45 -7.28 -6.62 -2.72
C ARG A 45 -8.23 -7.68 -2.22
N GLN A 46 -7.74 -8.67 -1.47
CA GLN A 46 -8.58 -9.72 -0.87
C GLN A 46 -9.59 -9.11 0.12
N THR A 47 -9.14 -8.26 1.04
CA THR A 47 -10.01 -7.55 1.99
C THR A 47 -11.00 -6.65 1.27
N THR A 48 -10.57 -5.93 0.23
CA THR A 48 -11.46 -5.10 -0.59
C THR A 48 -12.54 -5.95 -1.27
N GLY A 49 -12.16 -7.10 -1.85
CA GLY A 49 -13.10 -8.04 -2.46
C GLY A 49 -14.09 -8.61 -1.46
N PHE A 50 -13.64 -8.93 -0.24
CA PHE A 50 -14.50 -9.37 0.85
C PHE A 50 -15.54 -8.30 1.22
N ILE A 51 -15.12 -7.03 1.37
CA ILE A 51 -16.01 -5.91 1.68
C ILE A 51 -17.07 -5.74 0.58
N LEU A 52 -16.64 -5.78 -0.69
CA LEU A 52 -17.54 -5.58 -1.83
C LEU A 52 -18.57 -6.72 -1.99
N ARG A 53 -18.22 -7.96 -1.64
CA ARG A 53 -19.14 -9.11 -1.75
C ARG A 53 -20.21 -9.12 -0.64
N ASN A 54 -19.79 -8.92 0.60
CA ASN A 54 -20.63 -9.16 1.78
C ASN A 54 -21.49 -7.96 2.18
N PHE A 55 -21.00 -6.73 2.00
CA PHE A 55 -21.75 -5.54 2.38
C PHE A 55 -22.43 -4.94 1.15
N LYS A 56 -23.67 -4.45 1.28
CA LYS A 56 -24.44 -3.86 0.18
C LYS A 56 -24.52 -2.33 0.25
N THR A 57 -24.56 -1.77 1.46
CA THR A 57 -24.64 -0.32 1.67
C THR A 57 -23.32 0.38 1.34
N VAL A 58 -23.36 1.38 0.45
CA VAL A 58 -22.18 2.16 0.00
C VAL A 58 -21.45 2.81 1.18
N LYS A 59 -22.18 3.46 2.10
CA LYS A 59 -21.60 4.12 3.28
C LYS A 59 -20.79 3.15 4.13
N ILE A 60 -21.33 1.95 4.38
CA ILE A 60 -20.65 0.90 5.18
C ILE A 60 -19.39 0.42 4.45
N ARG A 61 -19.47 0.18 3.14
CA ARG A 61 -18.29 -0.21 2.33
C ARG A 61 -17.16 0.81 2.42
N ILE A 62 -17.49 2.10 2.30
CA ILE A 62 -16.51 3.18 2.39
C ILE A 62 -15.89 3.22 3.78
N SER A 63 -16.70 3.12 4.83
CA SER A 63 -16.20 3.08 6.22
C SER A 63 -15.25 1.90 6.44
N LEU A 64 -15.65 0.69 6.06
CA LEU A 64 -14.81 -0.51 6.17
C LEU A 64 -13.52 -0.40 5.36
N TYR A 65 -13.58 0.19 4.16
CA TYR A 65 -12.38 0.44 3.36
C TYR A 65 -11.41 1.38 4.08
N LYS A 66 -11.92 2.47 4.67
CA LYS A 66 -11.13 3.43 5.46
C LYS A 66 -10.53 2.79 6.72
N MET A 67 -11.22 1.84 7.35
CA MET A 67 -10.76 1.20 8.58
C MET A 67 -9.79 0.04 8.34
N TYR A 68 -10.05 -0.84 7.38
CA TYR A 68 -9.29 -2.09 7.22
C TYR A 68 -8.29 -2.07 6.08
N VAL A 69 -8.65 -1.45 4.96
CA VAL A 69 -7.80 -1.47 3.75
C VAL A 69 -6.82 -0.30 3.75
N ARG A 70 -7.32 0.91 3.99
CA ARG A 70 -6.52 2.14 3.93
C ARG A 70 -5.28 2.10 4.83
N PRO A 71 -5.34 1.67 6.11
CA PRO A 71 -4.14 1.67 6.95
C PRO A 71 -3.05 0.75 6.42
N SER A 72 -3.41 -0.41 5.86
CA SER A 72 -2.44 -1.35 5.27
C SER A 72 -1.69 -0.77 4.05
N LEU A 73 -2.32 0.12 3.29
CA LEU A 73 -1.73 0.76 2.11
C LEU A 73 -0.96 2.05 2.43
N GLU A 74 -1.15 2.61 3.62
CA GLU A 74 -0.50 3.84 4.07
C GLU A 74 0.55 3.60 5.16
N TYR A 75 0.60 2.40 5.73
CA TYR A 75 1.62 2.01 6.70
C TYR A 75 3.01 2.14 6.07
N CYS A 76 3.90 2.82 6.78
CA CYS A 76 5.25 3.15 6.34
C CYS A 76 5.33 3.75 4.91
N SER A 77 4.36 4.61 4.57
CA SER A 77 4.29 5.26 3.25
C SER A 77 5.54 6.05 2.85
N PHE A 78 6.38 6.46 3.81
CA PHE A 78 7.65 7.15 3.54
C PHE A 78 8.68 6.24 2.85
N LEU A 79 8.66 4.93 3.12
CA LEU A 79 9.52 3.95 2.45
C LEU A 79 9.09 3.71 1.01
N PHE A 80 7.86 4.06 0.64
CA PHE A 80 7.35 3.82 -0.71
C PHE A 80 7.97 4.76 -1.75
N SER A 81 8.78 5.73 -1.33
CA SER A 81 9.69 6.48 -2.21
C SER A 81 10.72 5.55 -2.87
N LEU A 82 11.14 4.48 -2.19
CA LEU A 82 12.08 3.46 -2.66
C LEU A 82 11.47 2.51 -3.69
N LEU A 83 10.13 2.45 -3.79
CA LEU A 83 9.44 1.59 -4.75
C LEU A 83 9.55 2.14 -6.17
N HIS A 84 9.56 1.23 -7.14
CA HIS A 84 9.47 1.60 -8.54
C HIS A 84 8.10 2.20 -8.88
N ALA A 85 8.05 3.00 -9.94
CA ALA A 85 6.80 3.65 -10.37
C ALA A 85 5.68 2.64 -10.69
N SER A 86 6.03 1.45 -11.21
CA SER A 86 5.09 0.36 -11.48
C SER A 86 4.44 -0.19 -10.20
N GLU A 87 5.18 -0.28 -9.11
CA GLU A 87 4.72 -0.78 -7.82
C GLU A 87 3.83 0.25 -7.12
N ARG A 88 4.22 1.52 -7.16
CA ARG A 88 3.37 2.62 -6.68
C ARG A 88 2.01 2.62 -7.40
N LYS A 89 1.99 2.38 -8.72
CA LYS A 89 0.76 2.20 -9.50
C LYS A 89 -0.04 0.96 -9.06
N LYS A 90 0.62 -0.16 -8.74
CA LYS A 90 -0.07 -1.35 -8.18
C LYS A 90 -0.75 -1.04 -6.86
N ILE A 91 -0.12 -0.26 -5.97
CA ILE A 91 -0.75 0.15 -4.71
C ILE A 91 -1.95 1.06 -4.98
N GLU A 92 -1.81 2.06 -5.85
CA GLU A 92 -2.92 2.95 -6.25
C GLU A 92 -4.09 2.15 -6.87
N SER A 93 -3.77 1.08 -7.62
CA SER A 93 -4.77 0.24 -8.28
C SER A 93 -5.78 -0.39 -7.32
N VAL A 94 -5.41 -0.59 -6.05
CA VAL A 94 -6.31 -1.13 -5.02
C VAL A 94 -7.46 -0.15 -4.75
N GLN A 95 -7.15 1.14 -4.64
CA GLN A 95 -8.18 2.16 -4.48
C GLN A 95 -9.01 2.32 -5.75
N HIS A 96 -8.36 2.36 -6.93
CA HIS A 96 -9.10 2.39 -8.20
C HIS A 96 -10.10 1.24 -8.30
N PHE A 97 -9.69 0.02 -7.90
CA PHE A 97 -10.53 -1.17 -7.90
C PHE A 97 -11.72 -1.01 -6.95
N PHE A 98 -11.49 -0.52 -5.73
CA PHE A 98 -12.55 -0.26 -4.76
C PHE A 98 -13.54 0.78 -5.28
N THR A 99 -13.07 1.98 -5.64
CA THR A 99 -13.95 3.08 -6.06
C THR A 99 -14.69 2.79 -7.36
N LYS A 100 -14.18 1.87 -8.20
CA LYS A 100 -14.87 1.44 -9.43
C LYS A 100 -16.05 0.52 -9.13
N ARG A 101 -15.97 -0.25 -8.04
CA ARG A 101 -16.94 -1.30 -7.71
C ARG A 101 -17.84 -0.97 -6.52
N VAL A 102 -17.52 0.07 -5.77
CA VAL A 102 -18.33 0.49 -4.61
C VAL A 102 -19.72 0.93 -5.04
N PHE A 103 -19.83 1.58 -6.22
CA PHE A 103 -21.08 1.98 -6.85
C PHE A 103 -21.61 0.91 -7.80
N TYR A 104 -22.92 0.70 -7.80
CA TYR A 104 -23.52 -0.42 -8.51
C TYR A 104 -23.63 -0.22 -10.02
N SER A 105 -24.03 0.97 -10.51
CA SER A 105 -24.53 1.03 -11.90
C SER A 105 -24.05 2.23 -12.73
N ASP A 106 -23.83 3.43 -12.17
CA ASP A 106 -23.66 4.63 -13.02
C ASP A 106 -22.27 5.30 -12.92
N HIS A 107 -21.64 5.23 -11.76
CA HIS A 107 -20.37 5.93 -11.52
C HIS A 107 -19.11 5.18 -12.02
N ARG A 108 -19.28 4.09 -12.79
CA ARG A 108 -18.16 3.27 -13.27
C ARG A 108 -17.36 3.93 -14.40
N ASN A 109 -18.03 4.79 -15.18
CA ASN A 109 -17.45 5.51 -16.32
C ASN A 109 -16.81 6.84 -15.91
N LEU A 110 -17.04 7.29 -14.66
CA LEU A 110 -16.43 8.50 -14.13
C LEU A 110 -14.91 8.36 -14.00
N SER A 111 -14.23 9.50 -14.13
CA SER A 111 -12.78 9.58 -13.93
C SER A 111 -12.41 9.12 -12.52
N TYR A 112 -11.16 8.70 -12.31
CA TYR A 112 -10.72 8.29 -10.99
C TYR A 112 -10.88 9.42 -9.95
N HIS A 113 -10.61 10.65 -10.35
CA HIS A 113 -10.74 11.83 -9.49
C HIS A 113 -12.19 12.05 -9.06
N GLN A 114 -13.13 12.02 -10.00
CA GLN A 114 -14.57 12.15 -9.71
C GLN A 114 -15.07 11.03 -8.78
N ARG A 115 -14.61 9.79 -8.97
CA ARG A 115 -14.96 8.68 -8.08
C ARG A 115 -14.38 8.86 -6.67
N CYS A 116 -13.21 9.47 -6.56
CA CYS A 116 -12.58 9.82 -5.28
C CYS A 116 -13.39 10.91 -4.54
N GLU A 117 -13.84 11.94 -5.25
CA GLU A 117 -14.72 12.99 -4.70
C GLU A 117 -16.04 12.41 -4.17
N LEU A 118 -16.73 11.59 -4.98
CA LEU A 118 -18.00 10.96 -4.58
C LEU A 118 -17.89 10.04 -3.36
N THR A 119 -16.72 9.42 -3.17
CA THR A 119 -16.47 8.54 -2.01
C THR A 119 -15.84 9.27 -0.82
N SER A 120 -15.57 10.57 -0.97
CA SER A 120 -14.79 11.37 -0.01
C SER A 120 -13.49 10.65 0.39
N LEU A 121 -12.78 10.13 -0.62
CA LEU A 121 -11.49 9.48 -0.52
C LEU A 121 -10.51 10.19 -1.43
N ASP A 122 -9.57 10.97 -0.87
CA ASP A 122 -8.51 11.58 -1.67
C ASP A 122 -7.71 10.52 -2.43
N PRO A 123 -7.03 10.85 -3.54
CA PRO A 123 -6.09 9.94 -4.17
C PRO A 123 -5.06 9.39 -3.16
N LEU A 124 -4.76 8.10 -3.25
CA LEU A 124 -3.94 7.44 -2.23
C LEU A 124 -2.48 7.93 -2.29
N TRP A 125 -1.96 8.17 -3.49
CA TRP A 125 -0.64 8.78 -3.68
C TRP A 125 -0.51 10.14 -3.00
N LEU A 126 -1.55 10.98 -3.04
CA LEU A 126 -1.53 12.32 -2.45
C LEU A 126 -1.41 12.24 -0.92
N ARG A 127 -2.19 11.35 -0.31
CA ARG A 127 -2.12 11.11 1.15
C ARG A 127 -0.78 10.55 1.59
N ARG A 128 -0.19 9.63 0.82
CA ARG A 128 1.16 9.11 1.09
C ARG A 128 2.21 10.19 0.98
N LEU A 129 2.10 11.07 -0.03
CA LEU A 129 3.00 12.21 -0.20
C LEU A 129 2.92 13.16 0.99
N GLN A 130 1.72 13.56 1.41
CA GLN A 130 1.50 14.41 2.59
C GLN A 130 2.12 13.79 3.85
N LYS A 131 1.92 12.50 4.09
CA LYS A 131 2.54 11.78 5.21
C LYS A 131 4.07 11.77 5.14
N GLY A 132 4.64 11.58 3.95
CA GLY A 132 6.08 11.63 3.72
C GLY A 132 6.67 13.02 3.98
N LEU A 133 6.02 14.07 3.47
CA LEU A 133 6.44 15.46 3.69
C LEU A 133 6.32 15.86 5.16
N PHE A 134 5.27 15.43 5.85
CA PHE A 134 5.09 15.68 7.27
C PHE A 134 6.17 14.99 8.11
N LEU A 135 6.55 13.76 7.76
CA LEU A 135 7.67 13.07 8.39
C LEU A 135 8.98 13.81 8.16
N LEU A 136 9.27 14.20 6.91
CA LEU A 136 10.47 14.96 6.56
C LEU A 136 10.55 16.28 7.34
N PHE A 137 9.46 17.03 7.40
CA PHE A 137 9.38 18.27 8.16
C PHE A 137 9.71 18.04 9.65
N LYS A 138 9.15 16.99 10.26
CA LYS A 138 9.44 16.63 11.66
C LYS A 138 10.92 16.31 11.88
N LEU A 139 11.52 15.55 10.97
CA LEU A 139 12.94 15.19 11.03
C LEU A 139 13.82 16.44 10.95
N LEU A 140 13.55 17.35 10.01
CA LEU A 140 14.33 18.57 9.83
C LEU A 140 14.22 19.54 11.02
N ASN A 141 13.07 19.58 11.69
CA ASN A 141 12.84 20.45 12.84
C ASN A 141 13.18 19.81 14.19
N SER A 142 13.84 18.64 14.20
CA SER A 142 14.13 17.86 15.42
C SER A 142 12.90 17.61 16.30
N ARG A 143 11.70 17.65 15.72
CA ARG A 143 10.45 17.28 16.39
C ARG A 143 10.32 15.77 16.27
N THR A 144 11.20 15.07 16.96
CA THR A 144 11.18 13.60 17.03
C THR A 144 9.83 13.13 17.57
N PHE A 145 9.45 11.92 17.19
CA PHE A 145 8.30 11.23 17.75
C PHE A 145 8.59 10.94 19.23
N ASN A 146 8.26 11.89 20.10
CA ASN A 146 8.21 11.64 21.53
C ASN A 146 6.82 11.05 21.83
N PRO A 147 6.69 9.75 22.13
CA PRO A 147 5.39 9.11 22.36
C PRO A 147 4.61 9.73 23.54
N LEU A 148 5.29 10.51 24.39
CA LEU A 148 4.69 11.18 25.55
C LEU A 148 4.06 12.54 25.24
N THR A 149 4.45 13.23 24.16
CA THR A 149 3.88 14.55 23.83
C THR A 149 2.65 14.48 22.91
N SER A 150 2.48 13.39 22.15
CA SER A 150 1.32 13.21 21.26
C SER A 150 0.00 12.98 22.01
N LEU A 151 0.04 12.42 23.23
CA LEU A 151 -1.16 12.23 24.06
C LEU A 151 -1.72 13.56 24.62
N ARG A 152 -0.90 14.61 24.73
CA ARG A 152 -1.36 15.95 25.15
C ARG A 152 -2.02 16.77 24.03
N GLN A 153 -1.96 16.33 22.78
CA GLN A 153 -2.58 17.04 21.65
C GLN A 153 -3.98 16.51 21.30
N PHE A 154 -4.44 15.46 21.99
CA PHE A 154 -5.75 14.84 21.81
C PHE A 154 -6.60 14.84 23.10
N VAL A 155 -6.22 15.64 24.10
CA VAL A 155 -7.04 16.03 25.26
C VAL A 155 -7.22 17.52 25.19
#